data_AF-A0A944V4M6-F1
#
_entry.id   AF-A0A944V4M6-F1
#
_cell.length_a   1.000
_cell.length_b   1.000
_cell.length_c   1.000
_cell.angle_alpha   90.00
_cell.angle_beta   90.00
_cell.angle_gamma   90.00
#
_symmetry.space_group_name_H-M   'P 1'
#
loop_
_entity.id
_entity.type
_entity.pdbx_description
1 polymer ?
#
loop_
_entity_poly.entity_id
_entity_poly.type
_entity_poly.pdbx_seq_one_letter_code
_entity_poly.pdbx_strand_id
1 'polypeptide(L)'
;MIKKIVITILLTAMFIGLSAEISKTQNSMNLIFLRELDAKLLDTIKIMDAYNQVTKNIPFEVFGTERYQQFLMEMAMICMNLRNDISSSVELNSEKREIFIHDLIGSIKPDVKSISEPITEQQDLQGKQLSKLIEKKINKYLIDLRKGIILEEEKIMESKTFDQYYFHLHSQHFMYQLVISFLHPSQHLSRTNRAFLIRVASEIEYSIINSKGPTE
;
A
#
# COMPACT_ATOMS: atom_id res chain seq x y z
N MET A 1 21.94 35.33 -39.40
CA MET A 1 22.71 34.27 -38.70
C MET A 1 22.30 34.13 -37.23
N ILE A 2 22.23 35.23 -36.47
CA ILE A 2 21.90 35.24 -35.03
C ILE A 2 20.54 34.59 -34.70
N LYS A 3 19.48 34.86 -35.49
CA LYS A 3 18.16 34.23 -35.29
C LYS A 3 18.18 32.69 -35.35
N LYS A 4 19.04 32.09 -36.18
CA LYS A 4 19.14 30.62 -36.30
C LYS A 4 19.82 30.02 -35.06
N ILE A 5 20.83 30.69 -34.51
CA ILE A 5 21.56 30.25 -33.31
C ILE A 5 20.65 30.27 -32.08
N VAL A 6 19.83 31.32 -31.92
CA VAL A 6 18.87 31.44 -30.81
C VAL A 6 17.82 30.32 -30.86
N ILE A 7 17.31 30.01 -32.05
CA ILE A 7 16.34 28.92 -32.25
C ILE A 7 16.98 27.56 -31.93
N THR A 8 18.23 27.32 -32.33
CA THR A 8 18.93 26.07 -32.03
C THR A 8 19.16 25.89 -30.53
N ILE A 9 19.54 26.95 -29.80
CA ILE A 9 19.73 26.92 -28.33
C ILE A 9 18.40 26.70 -27.60
N LEU A 10 17.32 27.34 -28.04
CA LEU A 10 15.97 27.13 -27.49
C LEU A 10 15.47 25.70 -27.72
N LEU A 11 15.72 25.13 -28.90
CA LEU A 11 15.38 23.74 -29.20
C LEU A 11 16.22 22.76 -28.37
N THR A 12 17.52 23.01 -28.18
CA THR A 12 18.35 22.14 -27.31
C THR A 12 17.94 22.23 -25.85
N ALA A 13 17.59 23.42 -25.35
CA ALA A 13 17.06 23.59 -24.00
C ALA A 13 15.68 22.93 -23.79
N MET A 14 14.80 22.94 -24.81
CA MET A 14 13.54 22.19 -24.77
C MET A 14 13.75 20.67 -24.77
N PHE A 15 14.74 20.15 -25.50
CA PHE A 15 15.04 18.71 -25.50
C PHE A 15 15.65 18.23 -24.18
N ILE A 16 16.48 19.04 -23.51
CA ILE A 16 17.02 18.72 -22.17
C ILE A 16 15.90 18.72 -21.11
N GLY A 17 14.83 19.51 -21.30
CA GLY A 17 13.68 19.55 -20.41
C GLY A 17 12.67 18.40 -20.58
N LEU A 18 12.70 17.66 -21.69
CA LEU A 18 11.69 16.66 -22.04
C LEU A 18 12.07 15.21 -21.73
N SER A 19 13.26 14.96 -21.20
CA SER A 19 13.69 13.63 -20.76
C SER A 19 14.64 13.78 -19.57
N ALA A 20 14.08 14.17 -18.42
CA ALA A 20 14.77 14.00 -17.15
C ALA A 20 14.82 12.50 -16.84
N GLU A 21 15.79 11.82 -17.45
CA GLU A 21 16.11 10.42 -17.19
C GLU A 21 16.15 10.20 -15.67
N ILE A 22 15.44 9.19 -15.17
CA ILE A 22 15.46 8.86 -13.75
C ILE A 22 16.91 8.60 -13.35
N SER A 23 17.43 9.45 -12.46
CA SER A 23 18.84 9.38 -12.06
C SER A 23 19.20 7.98 -11.56
N LYS A 24 20.45 7.55 -11.80
CA LYS A 24 20.96 6.27 -11.28
C LYS A 24 20.74 6.12 -9.78
N THR A 25 20.87 7.22 -9.03
CA THR A 25 20.59 7.27 -7.60
C THR A 25 19.13 6.96 -7.30
N GLN A 26 18.17 7.66 -7.94
CA GLN A 26 16.74 7.37 -7.73
C GLN A 26 16.38 5.95 -8.13
N ASN A 27 16.96 5.43 -9.22
CA ASN A 27 16.76 4.05 -9.62
C ASN A 27 17.23 3.05 -8.54
N SER A 28 18.39 3.31 -7.92
CA SER A 28 18.87 2.50 -6.81
C SER A 28 17.94 2.59 -5.60
N MET A 29 17.40 3.78 -5.29
CA MET A 29 16.43 3.95 -4.21
C MET A 29 15.12 3.20 -4.49
N ASN A 30 14.65 3.22 -5.74
CA ASN A 30 13.48 2.45 -6.17
C ASN A 30 13.67 0.94 -5.97
N LEU A 31 14.85 0.39 -6.27
CA LEU A 31 15.16 -1.01 -5.99
C LEU A 31 15.15 -1.32 -4.48
N ILE A 32 15.64 -0.39 -3.65
CA ILE A 32 15.59 -0.54 -2.19
C ILE A 32 14.14 -0.51 -1.70
N PHE A 33 13.32 0.43 -2.18
CA PHE A 33 11.89 0.51 -1.89
C PHE A 33 11.20 -0.83 -2.18
N LEU A 34 11.38 -1.36 -3.39
CA LEU A 34 10.74 -2.59 -3.85
C LEU A 34 11.15 -3.80 -3.01
N ARG A 35 12.44 -3.92 -2.67
CA ARG A 35 12.94 -5.00 -1.80
C ARG A 35 12.38 -4.91 -0.38
N GLU A 36 12.32 -3.72 0.20
CA GLU A 36 11.75 -3.54 1.54
C GLU A 36 10.23 -3.76 1.54
N LEU A 37 9.54 -3.34 0.49
CA LEU A 37 8.11 -3.61 0.29
C LEU A 37 7.84 -5.12 0.21
N ASP A 38 8.61 -5.88 -0.59
CA ASP A 38 8.48 -7.34 -0.67
C ASP A 38 8.56 -8.01 0.71
N ALA A 39 9.53 -7.60 1.53
CA ALA A 39 9.68 -8.10 2.90
C ALA A 39 8.46 -7.78 3.78
N LYS A 40 7.88 -6.58 3.67
CA LYS A 40 6.69 -6.19 4.43
C LYS A 40 5.41 -6.88 3.94
N LEU A 41 5.29 -7.14 2.65
CA LEU A 41 4.20 -7.95 2.09
C LEU A 41 4.28 -9.39 2.60
N LEU A 42 5.49 -9.96 2.71
CA LEU A 42 5.69 -11.28 3.32
C LEU A 42 5.25 -11.30 4.80
N ASP A 43 5.56 -10.25 5.57
CA ASP A 43 5.08 -10.13 6.96
C ASP A 43 3.55 -10.08 7.02
N THR A 44 2.91 -9.39 6.07
CA THR A 44 1.44 -9.35 5.95
C THR A 44 0.84 -10.72 5.65
N ILE A 45 1.45 -11.47 4.72
CA ILE A 45 1.05 -12.86 4.42
C ILE A 45 1.15 -13.75 5.67
N LYS A 46 2.23 -13.62 6.45
CA LYS A 46 2.40 -14.40 7.69
C LYS A 46 1.31 -14.11 8.72
N ILE A 47 0.82 -12.86 8.80
CA ILE A 47 -0.30 -12.52 9.68
C ILE A 47 -1.59 -13.21 9.20
N MET A 48 -1.88 -13.18 7.89
CA MET A 48 -3.05 -13.87 7.32
C MET A 48 -2.97 -15.39 7.53
N ASP A 49 -1.79 -15.98 7.33
CA ASP A 49 -1.57 -17.41 7.61
C ASP A 49 -1.75 -17.71 9.10
N ALA A 50 -1.27 -16.87 10.01
CA ALA A 50 -1.48 -17.07 11.44
C ALA A 50 -2.98 -17.11 11.81
N TYR A 51 -3.80 -16.19 11.28
CA TYR A 51 -5.26 -16.26 11.46
C TYR A 51 -5.84 -17.54 10.84
N ASN A 52 -5.35 -17.94 9.66
CA ASN A 52 -5.80 -19.17 9.00
C ASN A 52 -5.44 -20.43 9.80
N GLN A 53 -4.27 -20.48 10.44
CA GLN A 53 -3.89 -21.59 11.31
C GLN A 53 -4.78 -21.67 12.56
N VAL A 54 -5.19 -20.53 13.13
CA VAL A 54 -6.14 -20.51 14.26
C VAL A 54 -7.46 -21.18 13.87
N THR A 55 -7.93 -20.99 12.63
CA THR A 55 -9.17 -21.64 12.17
C THR A 55 -9.13 -23.17 12.18
N LYS A 56 -7.94 -23.79 12.09
CA LYS A 56 -7.80 -25.25 12.13
C LYS A 56 -8.12 -25.83 13.52
N ASN A 57 -8.09 -24.99 14.55
CA ASN A 57 -8.43 -25.37 15.92
C ASN A 57 -9.91 -25.08 16.25
N ILE A 58 -10.67 -24.53 15.31
CA ILE A 58 -12.10 -24.24 15.50
C ILE A 58 -12.90 -25.54 15.30
N PRO A 59 -13.81 -25.90 16.21
CA PRO A 59 -14.63 -27.11 16.08
C PRO A 59 -15.44 -27.14 14.77
N PHE A 60 -15.62 -28.32 14.19
CA PHE A 60 -16.34 -28.50 12.91
C PHE A 60 -17.78 -27.96 12.93
N GLU A 61 -18.36 -27.81 14.12
CA GLU A 61 -19.71 -27.33 14.37
C GLU A 61 -19.86 -25.82 14.13
N VAL A 62 -18.74 -25.08 13.99
CA VAL A 62 -18.78 -23.64 13.70
C VAL A 62 -19.04 -23.41 12.22
N PHE A 63 -20.20 -22.83 11.91
CA PHE A 63 -20.64 -22.53 10.56
C PHE A 63 -19.84 -21.37 9.95
N GLY A 64 -19.46 -21.51 8.67
CA GLY A 64 -18.75 -20.46 7.93
C GLY A 64 -17.21 -20.54 8.01
N THR A 65 -16.64 -21.56 8.66
CA THR A 65 -15.19 -21.76 8.76
C THR A 65 -14.50 -21.80 7.39
N GLU A 66 -14.99 -22.59 6.44
CA GLU A 66 -14.42 -22.69 5.07
C GLU A 66 -14.47 -21.35 4.33
N ARG A 67 -15.60 -20.62 4.45
CA ARG A 67 -15.74 -19.28 3.86
C ARG A 67 -14.71 -18.30 4.44
N TYR A 68 -14.47 -18.35 5.75
CA TYR A 68 -13.47 -17.51 6.39
C TYR A 68 -12.04 -17.86 5.98
N GLN A 69 -11.71 -19.16 5.87
CA GLN A 69 -10.42 -19.62 5.35
C GLN A 69 -10.19 -19.15 3.91
N GLN A 70 -11.19 -19.27 3.03
CA GLN A 70 -11.10 -18.78 1.66
C GLN A 70 -10.87 -17.27 1.62
N PHE A 71 -11.58 -16.51 2.44
CA PHE A 71 -11.42 -15.07 2.55
C PHE A 71 -9.99 -14.65 2.97
N LEU A 72 -9.41 -15.32 3.99
CA LEU A 72 -8.02 -15.08 4.39
C LEU A 72 -7.03 -15.45 3.27
N MET A 73 -7.30 -16.54 2.55
CA MET A 73 -6.49 -16.96 1.42
C MET A 73 -6.52 -15.94 0.28
N GLU A 74 -7.69 -15.37 -0.04
CA GLU A 74 -7.84 -14.31 -1.05
C GLU A 74 -6.99 -13.08 -0.70
N MET A 75 -6.96 -12.67 0.58
CA MET A 75 -6.09 -11.59 1.05
C MET A 75 -4.60 -11.91 0.92
N ALA A 76 -4.19 -13.13 1.29
CA ALA A 76 -2.81 -13.57 1.10
C ALA A 76 -2.42 -13.60 -0.39
N MET A 77 -3.34 -14.02 -1.26
CA MET A 77 -3.14 -14.02 -2.72
C MET A 77 -2.90 -12.62 -3.28
N ILE A 78 -3.61 -11.58 -2.78
CA ILE A 78 -3.35 -10.19 -3.17
C ILE A 78 -1.90 -9.82 -2.89
N CYS A 79 -1.39 -10.12 -1.69
CA CYS A 79 0.00 -9.84 -1.35
C CYS A 79 0.97 -10.66 -2.20
N MET A 80 0.69 -11.94 -2.45
CA MET A 80 1.55 -12.78 -3.30
C MET A 80 1.64 -12.25 -4.74
N ASN A 81 0.53 -11.77 -5.30
CA ASN A 81 0.53 -11.16 -6.63
C ASN A 81 1.41 -9.92 -6.67
N LEU A 82 1.28 -9.01 -5.69
CA LEU A 82 2.15 -7.84 -5.58
C LEU A 82 3.63 -8.22 -5.47
N ARG A 83 3.96 -9.28 -4.71
CA ARG A 83 5.34 -9.78 -4.59
C ARG A 83 5.87 -10.34 -5.91
N ASN A 84 5.04 -11.07 -6.65
CA ASN A 84 5.41 -11.58 -7.98
C ASN A 84 5.66 -10.42 -8.97
N ASP A 85 4.81 -9.39 -8.95
CA ASP A 85 4.98 -8.18 -9.75
C ASP A 85 6.30 -7.48 -9.40
N ILE A 86 6.60 -7.30 -8.10
CA ILE A 86 7.87 -6.75 -7.62
C ILE A 86 9.05 -7.59 -8.13
N SER A 87 9.00 -8.92 -8.03
CA SER A 87 10.06 -9.80 -8.51
C SER A 87 10.29 -9.65 -10.01
N SER A 88 9.23 -9.48 -10.80
CA SER A 88 9.32 -9.29 -12.25
C SER A 88 9.88 -7.90 -12.63
N SER A 89 9.77 -6.91 -11.74
CA SER A 89 10.20 -5.54 -11.98
C SER A 89 11.73 -5.33 -11.96
N VAL A 90 12.50 -6.32 -11.54
CA VAL A 90 13.97 -6.25 -11.43
C VAL A 90 14.62 -6.00 -12.79
N GLU A 91 14.05 -6.56 -13.86
CA GLU A 91 14.56 -6.43 -15.24
C GLU A 91 14.14 -5.12 -15.92
N LEU A 92 13.33 -4.27 -15.27
CA LEU A 92 12.89 -3.01 -15.84
C LEU A 92 14.04 -1.99 -15.90
N ASN A 93 14.02 -1.13 -16.93
CA ASN A 93 14.86 0.06 -16.93
C ASN A 93 14.35 1.09 -15.90
N SER A 94 15.11 2.16 -15.65
CA SER A 94 14.82 3.12 -14.58
C SER A 94 13.47 3.83 -14.74
N GLU A 95 13.11 4.24 -15.95
CA GLU A 95 11.84 4.90 -16.25
C GLU A 95 10.65 3.96 -16.06
N LYS A 96 10.73 2.74 -16.61
CA LYS A 96 9.67 1.74 -16.45
C LYS A 96 9.48 1.34 -14.98
N ARG A 97 10.57 1.28 -14.21
CA ARG A 97 10.50 0.99 -12.76
C ARG A 97 9.82 2.11 -11.98
N GLU A 98 10.08 3.36 -12.33
CA GLU A 98 9.39 4.51 -11.70
C GLU A 98 7.88 4.47 -11.95
N ILE A 99 7.48 4.19 -13.19
CA ILE A 99 6.06 4.03 -13.58
C ILE A 99 5.46 2.82 -12.88
N PHE A 100 6.14 1.68 -12.89
CA PHE A 100 5.69 0.47 -12.19
C PHE A 100 5.42 0.72 -10.71
N ILE A 101 6.31 1.43 -10.01
CA ILE A 101 6.09 1.80 -8.61
C ILE A 101 4.84 2.68 -8.45
N HIS A 102 4.62 3.61 -9.39
CA HIS A 102 3.42 4.44 -9.39
C HIS A 102 2.15 3.59 -9.52
N ASP A 103 2.12 2.66 -10.47
CA ASP A 103 1.00 1.75 -10.70
C ASP A 103 0.78 0.81 -9.51
N LEU A 104 1.87 0.34 -8.90
CA LEU A 104 1.84 -0.50 -7.71
C LEU A 104 1.20 0.23 -6.52
N ILE A 105 1.53 1.50 -6.31
CA ILE A 105 0.88 2.35 -5.30
C ILE A 105 -0.61 2.55 -5.63
N GLY A 106 -0.93 2.80 -6.91
CA GLY A 106 -2.30 2.97 -7.40
C GLY A 106 -3.18 1.73 -7.20
N SER A 107 -2.58 0.53 -7.24
CA SER A 107 -3.30 -0.74 -7.04
C SER A 107 -3.95 -0.88 -5.65
N ILE A 108 -3.44 -0.18 -4.63
CA ILE A 108 -4.01 -0.19 -3.28
C ILE A 108 -5.40 0.47 -3.27
N LYS A 109 -5.56 1.56 -4.05
CA LYS A 109 -6.81 2.33 -4.14
C LYS A 109 -6.91 3.03 -5.52
N PRO A 110 -7.45 2.34 -6.55
CA PRO A 110 -7.40 2.80 -7.95
C PRO A 110 -8.16 4.09 -8.25
N ASP A 111 -9.11 4.48 -7.41
CA ASP A 111 -9.92 5.70 -7.58
C ASP A 111 -9.18 6.98 -7.17
N VAL A 112 -8.01 6.88 -6.53
CA VAL A 112 -7.21 8.04 -6.15
C VAL A 112 -6.47 8.60 -7.35
N LYS A 113 -6.76 9.85 -7.70
CA LYS A 113 -6.09 10.53 -8.81
C LYS A 113 -4.60 10.77 -8.53
N SER A 114 -3.78 10.49 -9.52
CA SER A 114 -2.36 10.83 -9.53
C SER A 114 -2.13 12.35 -9.43
N ILE A 115 -0.90 12.73 -9.06
CA ILE A 115 -0.49 14.12 -8.96
C ILE A 115 0.26 14.47 -10.25
N SER A 116 -0.31 15.39 -11.03
CA SER A 116 0.27 15.86 -12.30
C SER A 116 1.29 16.98 -12.12
N GLU A 117 1.30 17.63 -10.97
CA GLU A 117 2.13 18.80 -10.71
C GLU A 117 3.48 18.42 -10.06
N PRO A 118 4.57 19.11 -10.41
CA PRO A 118 5.85 18.92 -9.73
C PRO A 118 5.77 19.19 -8.23
N ILE A 119 6.29 18.28 -7.42
CA ILE A 119 6.33 18.41 -5.96
C ILE A 119 7.57 19.21 -5.54
N THR A 120 7.33 20.36 -4.90
CA THR A 120 8.38 21.18 -4.29
C THR A 120 9.01 20.47 -3.09
N GLU A 121 10.21 20.90 -2.70
CA GLU A 121 10.89 20.35 -1.52
C GLU A 121 10.11 20.60 -0.22
N GLN A 122 9.49 21.77 -0.08
CA GLN A 122 8.65 22.09 1.07
C GLN A 122 7.42 21.18 1.15
N GLN A 123 6.76 20.91 0.02
CA GLN A 123 5.64 19.96 -0.04
C GLN A 123 6.08 18.53 0.29
N ASP A 124 7.24 18.08 -0.23
CA ASP A 124 7.80 16.76 0.12
C ASP A 124 8.11 16.65 1.61
N LEU A 125 8.64 17.71 2.24
CA LEU A 125 8.91 17.74 3.67
C LEU A 125 7.64 17.65 4.51
N GLN A 126 6.61 18.43 4.16
CA GLN A 126 5.29 18.36 4.80
C GLN A 126 4.65 16.97 4.60
N GLY A 127 4.76 16.41 3.39
CA GLY A 127 4.30 15.07 3.08
C GLY A 127 4.95 14.00 3.94
N LYS A 128 6.28 14.06 4.14
CA LYS A 128 7.00 13.13 5.04
C LYS A 128 6.50 13.21 6.48
N GLN A 129 6.20 14.42 6.98
CA GLN A 129 5.64 14.59 8.32
C GLN A 129 4.23 14.01 8.42
N LEU A 130 3.41 14.24 7.39
CA LEU A 130 2.06 13.68 7.30
C LEU A 130 2.09 12.15 7.21
N SER A 131 2.99 11.56 6.43
CA SER A 131 3.19 10.09 6.35
C SER A 131 3.40 9.49 7.73
N LYS A 132 4.31 10.07 8.53
CA LYS A 132 4.57 9.61 9.90
C LYS A 132 3.35 9.72 10.82
N LEU A 133 2.55 10.78 10.65
CA LEU A 133 1.30 10.95 11.39
C LEU A 133 0.28 9.87 11.01
N ILE A 134 0.12 9.60 9.70
CA ILE A 134 -0.76 8.56 9.18
C ILE A 134 -0.32 7.19 9.69
N GLU A 135 0.97 6.85 9.60
CA GLU A 135 1.53 5.60 10.13
C GLU A 135 1.20 5.43 11.62
N LYS A 136 1.40 6.48 12.43
CA LYS A 136 1.08 6.43 13.86
C LYS A 136 -0.40 6.17 14.12
N LYS A 137 -1.29 6.83 13.38
CA LYS A 137 -2.74 6.63 13.49
C LYS A 137 -3.15 5.22 13.08
N ILE A 138 -2.70 4.76 11.90
CA ILE A 138 -3.02 3.42 11.39
C ILE A 138 -2.51 2.34 12.35
N ASN A 139 -1.30 2.48 12.90
CA ASN A 139 -0.79 1.52 13.90
C ASN A 139 -1.66 1.47 15.16
N LYS A 140 -2.23 2.60 15.60
CA LYS A 140 -3.19 2.61 16.70
C LYS A 140 -4.47 1.85 16.31
N TYR A 141 -5.02 2.11 15.13
CA TYR A 141 -6.19 1.38 14.63
C TYR A 141 -5.95 -0.12 14.48
N LEU A 142 -4.77 -0.54 14.02
CA LEU A 142 -4.39 -1.95 13.93
C LEU A 142 -4.41 -2.65 15.30
N ILE A 143 -4.00 -1.95 16.37
CA ILE A 143 -4.08 -2.47 17.74
C ILE A 143 -5.54 -2.63 18.17
N ASP A 144 -6.38 -1.62 17.89
CA ASP A 144 -7.79 -1.65 18.27
C ASP A 144 -8.56 -2.73 17.49
N LEU A 145 -8.28 -2.90 16.20
CA LEU A 145 -8.84 -3.98 15.38
C LEU A 145 -8.43 -5.36 15.88
N ARG A 146 -7.17 -5.57 16.28
CA ARG A 146 -6.72 -6.85 16.84
C ARG A 146 -7.49 -7.21 18.11
N LYS A 147 -7.76 -6.22 18.98
CA LYS A 147 -8.60 -6.44 20.16
C LYS A 147 -10.02 -6.80 19.76
N GLY A 148 -10.61 -6.11 18.78
CA GLY A 148 -11.93 -6.43 18.25
C GLY A 148 -12.01 -7.85 17.70
N ILE A 149 -11.01 -8.26 16.90
CA ILE A 149 -10.91 -9.62 16.33
C ILE A 149 -10.91 -10.67 17.44
N ILE A 150 -10.09 -10.49 18.48
CA ILE A 150 -10.02 -11.43 19.61
C ILE A 150 -11.37 -11.54 20.34
N LEU A 151 -12.05 -10.42 20.58
CA LEU A 151 -13.37 -10.41 21.23
C LEU A 151 -14.43 -11.13 20.38
N GLU A 152 -14.40 -10.95 19.07
CA GLU A 152 -15.31 -11.66 18.16
C GLU A 152 -14.97 -13.15 18.04
N GLU A 153 -13.68 -13.54 18.11
CA GLU A 153 -13.27 -14.95 18.17
C GLU A 153 -13.89 -15.66 19.39
N GLU A 154 -13.94 -15.00 20.56
CA GLU A 154 -14.61 -15.52 21.75
C GLU A 154 -16.11 -15.73 21.51
N LYS A 155 -16.79 -14.74 20.90
CA LYS A 155 -18.22 -14.84 20.55
C LYS A 155 -18.51 -15.94 19.54
N ILE A 156 -17.65 -16.14 18.54
CA ILE A 156 -17.80 -17.21 17.53
C ILE A 156 -17.79 -18.59 18.21
N MET A 157 -16.98 -18.77 19.26
CA MET A 157 -16.94 -20.03 20.00
C MET A 157 -18.25 -20.32 20.75
N GLU A 158 -18.98 -19.29 21.17
CA GLU A 158 -20.29 -19.39 21.81
C GLU A 158 -21.43 -19.51 20.79
N SER A 159 -21.45 -18.63 19.78
CA SER A 159 -22.50 -18.52 18.76
C SER A 159 -22.41 -19.60 17.68
N LYS A 160 -21.25 -20.25 17.56
CA LYS A 160 -20.92 -21.24 16.51
C LYS A 160 -21.08 -20.71 15.08
N THR A 161 -20.93 -19.41 14.86
CA THR A 161 -21.01 -18.83 13.51
C THR A 161 -20.08 -17.64 13.32
N PHE A 162 -19.46 -17.54 12.15
CA PHE A 162 -18.76 -16.33 11.72
C PHE A 162 -19.76 -15.30 11.19
N ASP A 163 -19.81 -14.13 11.81
CA ASP A 163 -20.69 -13.03 11.37
C ASP A 163 -19.98 -12.06 10.40
N GLN A 164 -20.75 -11.15 9.79
CA GLN A 164 -20.21 -10.17 8.84
C GLN A 164 -19.25 -9.16 9.48
N TYR A 165 -19.45 -8.86 10.77
CA TYR A 165 -18.63 -7.90 11.49
C TYR A 165 -17.19 -8.41 11.64
N TYR A 166 -17.02 -9.71 11.88
CA TYR A 166 -15.71 -10.36 11.91
C TYR A 166 -14.96 -10.25 10.58
N PHE A 167 -15.62 -10.53 9.45
CA PHE A 167 -15.02 -10.33 8.12
C PHE A 167 -14.66 -8.86 7.87
N HIS A 168 -15.49 -7.93 8.35
CA HIS A 168 -15.22 -6.49 8.24
C HIS A 168 -13.96 -6.08 9.01
N LEU A 169 -13.78 -6.56 10.26
CA LEU A 169 -12.60 -6.31 11.07
C LEU A 169 -11.32 -6.79 10.38
N HIS A 170 -11.32 -8.02 9.85
CA HIS A 170 -10.18 -8.57 9.12
C HIS A 170 -9.90 -7.84 7.81
N SER A 171 -10.95 -7.38 7.10
CA SER A 171 -10.79 -6.54 5.91
C SER A 171 -10.09 -5.22 6.22
N GLN A 172 -10.50 -4.55 7.29
CA GLN A 172 -9.84 -3.33 7.74
C GLN A 172 -8.41 -3.60 8.21
N HIS A 173 -8.19 -4.70 8.95
CA HIS A 173 -6.87 -5.10 9.43
C HIS A 173 -5.90 -5.31 8.27
N PHE A 174 -6.31 -6.08 7.28
CA PHE A 174 -5.55 -6.34 6.07
C PHE A 174 -5.21 -5.05 5.32
N MET A 175 -6.21 -4.21 5.03
CA MET A 175 -6.00 -2.96 4.28
C MET A 175 -5.03 -2.01 5.00
N TYR A 176 -5.12 -1.91 6.32
CA TYR A 176 -4.19 -1.10 7.11
C TYR A 176 -2.79 -1.67 7.15
N GLN A 177 -2.65 -2.98 7.28
CA GLN A 177 -1.36 -3.64 7.24
C GLN A 177 -0.70 -3.48 5.86
N LEU A 178 -1.49 -3.52 4.78
CA LEU A 178 -1.04 -3.26 3.42
C LEU A 178 -0.54 -1.81 3.26
N VAL A 179 -1.31 -0.81 3.71
CA VAL A 179 -0.89 0.60 3.66
C VAL A 179 0.41 0.83 4.44
N ILE A 180 0.54 0.27 5.65
CA ILE A 180 1.79 0.36 6.43
C ILE A 180 2.96 -0.27 5.68
N SER A 181 2.73 -1.38 4.97
CA SER A 181 3.78 -2.05 4.19
C SER A 181 4.36 -1.15 3.09
N PHE A 182 3.54 -0.29 2.48
CA PHE A 182 3.98 0.72 1.50
C PHE A 182 4.58 1.97 2.15
N LEU A 183 4.00 2.47 3.25
CA LEU A 183 4.48 3.69 3.91
C LEU A 183 5.87 3.52 4.53
N HIS A 184 6.17 2.36 5.11
CA HIS A 184 7.43 2.12 5.82
C HIS A 184 8.69 2.35 4.96
N PRO A 185 8.81 1.83 3.72
CA PRO A 185 9.94 2.13 2.85
C PRO A 185 9.81 3.44 2.05
N SER A 186 8.76 4.25 2.25
CA SER A 186 8.41 5.41 1.41
C SER A 186 9.48 6.51 1.32
N GLN A 187 10.45 6.53 2.25
CA GLN A 187 11.61 7.42 2.19
C GLN A 187 12.46 7.25 0.92
N HIS A 188 12.43 6.06 0.32
CA HIS A 188 13.20 5.73 -0.86
C HIS A 188 12.52 6.15 -2.18
N LEU A 189 11.26 6.52 -2.12
CA LEU A 189 10.50 6.97 -3.28
C LEU A 189 10.95 8.35 -3.77
N SER A 190 10.72 8.59 -5.06
CA SER A 190 10.73 9.94 -5.63
C SER A 190 9.68 10.81 -4.93
N ARG A 191 9.82 12.15 -5.03
CA ARG A 191 8.86 13.08 -4.43
C ARG A 191 7.44 12.86 -4.95
N THR A 192 7.31 12.60 -6.26
CA THR A 192 6.03 12.36 -6.92
C THR A 192 5.37 11.07 -6.43
N ASN A 193 6.09 9.95 -6.43
CA ASN A 193 5.55 8.67 -5.96
C ASN A 193 5.25 8.69 -4.45
N ARG A 194 6.10 9.35 -3.64
CA ARG A 194 5.81 9.54 -2.22
C ARG A 194 4.56 10.38 -1.98
N ALA A 195 4.41 11.50 -2.69
CA ALA A 195 3.22 12.34 -2.57
C ALA A 195 1.95 11.59 -2.98
N PHE A 196 2.02 10.78 -4.05
CA PHE A 196 0.91 9.94 -4.48
C PHE A 196 0.54 8.89 -3.43
N LEU A 197 1.53 8.18 -2.86
CA LEU A 197 1.32 7.23 -1.78
C LEU A 197 0.68 7.88 -0.54
N ILE A 198 1.14 9.07 -0.15
CA ILE A 198 0.56 9.81 0.98
C ILE A 198 -0.90 10.15 0.69
N ARG A 199 -1.24 10.54 -0.54
CA ARG A 199 -2.63 10.80 -0.95
C ARG A 199 -3.49 9.54 -0.83
N VAL A 200 -3.00 8.42 -1.37
CA VAL A 200 -3.66 7.11 -1.26
C VAL A 200 -3.90 6.73 0.21
N ALA A 201 -2.87 6.84 1.04
CA ALA A 201 -2.97 6.51 2.46
C ALA A 201 -3.92 7.45 3.23
N SER A 202 -3.96 8.74 2.87
CA SER A 202 -4.87 9.71 3.49
C SER A 202 -6.33 9.42 3.16
N GLU A 203 -6.62 9.04 1.92
CA GLU A 203 -7.97 8.68 1.47
C GLU A 203 -8.46 7.40 2.17
N ILE A 204 -7.58 6.42 2.35
CA ILE A 204 -7.88 5.18 3.08
C ILE A 204 -8.12 5.49 4.57
N GLU A 205 -7.26 6.30 5.20
CA GLU A 205 -7.46 6.73 6.60
C GLU A 205 -8.79 7.47 6.78
N TYR A 206 -9.11 8.41 5.89
CA TYR A 206 -10.34 9.20 5.95
C TYR A 206 -11.60 8.36 5.71
N SER A 207 -11.59 7.51 4.68
CA SER A 207 -12.75 6.68 4.31
C SER A 207 -13.16 5.75 5.44
N ILE A 208 -12.21 5.32 6.26
CA ILE A 208 -12.44 4.32 7.30
C ILE A 208 -12.77 4.96 8.65
N ILE A 209 -12.20 6.14 8.98
CA ILE A 209 -12.66 6.91 10.15
C ILE A 209 -14.14 7.27 10.03
N ASN A 210 -14.61 7.47 8.81
CA ASN A 210 -15.99 7.89 8.53
C ASN A 210 -16.89 6.75 8.05
N SER A 211 -16.39 5.52 7.89
CA SER A 211 -17.26 4.39 7.55
C SER A 211 -18.04 3.97 8.79
N LYS A 212 -19.37 4.16 8.77
CA LYS A 212 -20.24 3.46 9.72
C LYS A 212 -20.05 1.97 9.45
N GLY A 213 -19.50 1.23 10.43
CA GLY A 213 -19.44 -0.23 10.36
C GLY A 213 -20.85 -0.80 10.14
N PRO A 214 -20.98 -2.04 9.65
CA PRO A 214 -22.28 -2.69 9.59
C PRO A 214 -22.93 -2.63 10.98
N THR A 215 -24.12 -2.05 11.07
CA THR A 215 -24.92 -2.07 12.31
C THR A 215 -25.38 -3.50 12.54
N GLU A 216 -25.23 -3.97 13.79
CA GLU A 216 -25.74 -5.26 14.29
C GLU A 216 -27.19 -5.55 13.87
#